data_AF-A0A651HHZ1-F1
#
_entry.id   AF-A0A651HHZ1-F1
#
_cell.length_a   1.000
_cell.length_b   1.000
_cell.length_c   1.000
_cell.angle_alpha   90.00
_cell.angle_beta   90.00
_cell.angle_gamma   90.00
#
_symmetry.space_group_name_H-M   'P 1'
#
loop_
_entity.id
_entity.type
_entity.pdbx_description
1 polymer ?
#
loop_
_entity_poly.entity_id
_entity_poly.type
_entity_poly.pdbx_seq_one_letter_code
_entity_poly.pdbx_strand_id
1 'polypeptide(L)'
;MAEHRTGASQEVALHVITAFNPFSERRSLEENQAANRELEGILTQAEKTHWPAVNRAPNGDWEEPGFAVEGLTREEARKLGRRFGQHAVFEIQGNELRIVACFEERVLRSDGGTRARAPR
;
A
#
# COMPACT_ATOMS: atom_id res chain seq x y z
N MET A 1 4.53 39.19 -22.67
CA MET A 1 5.52 38.17 -22.25
C MET A 1 4.78 37.22 -21.34
N ALA A 2 4.40 36.04 -21.84
CA ALA A 2 3.65 35.04 -21.10
C ALA A 2 4.64 34.05 -20.48
N GLU A 3 4.76 34.09 -19.16
CA GLU A 3 5.54 33.12 -18.40
C GLU A 3 4.73 31.83 -18.30
N HIS A 4 5.05 30.86 -19.17
CA HIS A 4 4.60 29.48 -18.98
C HIS A 4 5.30 28.93 -17.74
N ARG A 5 4.61 28.96 -16.59
CA ARG A 5 4.91 28.07 -15.47
C ARG A 5 4.55 26.66 -15.92
N THR A 6 5.53 25.89 -16.35
CA THR A 6 5.43 24.42 -16.40
C THR A 6 5.29 23.94 -14.97
N GLY A 7 4.04 23.82 -14.50
CA GLY A 7 3.76 23.12 -13.26
C GLY A 7 4.20 21.67 -13.45
N ALA A 8 5.21 21.24 -12.69
CA ALA A 8 5.54 19.83 -12.61
C ALA A 8 4.28 19.10 -12.15
N SER A 9 3.73 18.21 -12.97
CA SER A 9 2.68 17.28 -12.56
C SER A 9 3.23 16.51 -11.36
N GLN A 10 2.72 16.79 -10.16
CA GLN A 10 3.05 16.00 -8.99
C GLN A 10 2.46 14.61 -9.25
N GLU A 11 3.31 13.61 -9.51
CA GLU A 11 2.85 12.22 -9.63
C GLU A 11 2.23 11.81 -8.29
N VAL A 12 0.94 11.47 -8.34
CA VAL A 12 0.19 11.03 -7.16
C VAL A 12 0.69 9.65 -6.75
N ALA A 13 1.09 9.52 -5.48
CA ALA A 13 1.54 8.24 -4.94
C ALA A 13 0.35 7.34 -4.60
N LEU A 14 0.49 6.06 -4.93
CA LEU A 14 -0.39 4.99 -4.45
C LEU A 14 0.25 4.31 -3.25
N HIS A 15 -0.55 3.99 -2.24
CA HIS A 15 -0.12 3.20 -1.10
C HIS A 15 -0.87 1.88 -1.04
N VAL A 16 -0.17 0.75 -0.94
CA VAL A 16 -0.80 -0.57 -0.77
C VAL A 16 -0.78 -0.97 0.68
N ILE A 17 -1.97 -1.18 1.24
CA ILE A 17 -2.19 -1.48 2.66
C ILE A 17 -3.08 -2.71 2.75
N THR A 18 -2.74 -3.65 3.62
CA THR A 18 -3.57 -4.80 3.99
C THR A 18 -3.78 -4.80 5.51
N ALA A 19 -4.90 -5.36 5.95
CA ALA A 19 -5.18 -5.61 7.36
C ALA A 19 -4.95 -7.08 7.78
N PHE A 20 -4.44 -7.91 6.86
CA PHE A 20 -4.23 -9.33 7.11
C PHE A 20 -2.95 -9.57 7.91
N ASN A 21 -3.02 -10.56 8.81
CA ASN A 21 -1.90 -11.09 9.58
C ASN A 21 -1.05 -9.99 10.26
N PRO A 22 -1.66 -9.19 11.17
CA PRO A 22 -0.97 -8.14 11.90
C PRO A 22 0.32 -8.68 12.54
N PHE A 23 1.41 -7.92 12.41
CA PHE A 23 2.76 -8.27 12.86
C PHE A 23 3.28 -9.59 12.27
N SER A 24 2.80 -9.94 11.08
CA SER A 24 3.08 -11.23 10.40
C SER A 24 2.63 -12.45 11.22
N GLU A 25 1.70 -12.26 12.16
CA GLU A 25 1.08 -13.34 12.91
C GLU A 25 -0.15 -13.84 12.18
N ARG A 26 -0.16 -15.12 11.79
CA ARG A 26 -1.28 -15.72 11.07
C ARG A 26 -2.55 -15.65 11.91
N ARG A 27 -3.59 -15.03 11.36
CA ARG A 27 -4.95 -15.01 11.93
C ARG A 27 -5.88 -15.92 11.15
N SER A 28 -7.07 -16.16 11.70
CA SER A 28 -8.13 -16.84 10.95
C SER A 28 -8.57 -16.00 9.75
N LEU A 29 -9.13 -16.66 8.73
CA LEU A 29 -9.64 -15.96 7.55
C LEU A 29 -10.75 -14.97 7.92
N GLU A 30 -11.61 -15.33 8.87
CA GLU A 30 -12.71 -14.48 9.32
C GLU A 30 -12.22 -13.20 10.00
N GLU A 31 -11.25 -13.31 10.92
CA GLU A 31 -10.63 -12.15 11.58
C GLU A 31 -9.96 -11.23 10.56
N ASN A 32 -9.19 -11.80 9.64
CA ASN A 32 -8.53 -11.07 8.58
C ASN A 32 -9.54 -10.33 7.67
N GLN A 33 -10.62 -10.99 7.27
CA GLN A 33 -11.67 -10.38 6.46
C GLN A 33 -12.43 -9.28 7.22
N ALA A 34 -12.67 -9.45 8.52
CA ALA A 34 -13.29 -8.43 9.35
C ALA A 34 -12.41 -7.17 9.45
N ALA A 35 -11.11 -7.35 9.71
CA ALA A 35 -10.15 -6.25 9.74
C ALA A 35 -10.02 -5.55 8.38
N ASN A 36 -10.06 -6.30 7.27
CA ASN A 36 -9.98 -5.70 5.94
C ASN A 36 -11.25 -4.91 5.56
N ARG A 37 -12.44 -5.33 6.04
CA ARG A 37 -13.67 -4.52 5.93
C ARG A 37 -13.60 -3.25 6.77
N GLU A 38 -12.98 -3.31 7.95
CA GLU A 38 -12.74 -2.11 8.77
C GLU A 38 -11.82 -1.12 8.03
N LEU A 39 -10.74 -1.62 7.41
CA LEU A 39 -9.86 -0.80 6.58
C LEU A 39 -10.63 -0.10 5.44
N GLU A 40 -11.43 -0.86 4.69
CA GLU A 40 -12.28 -0.31 3.62
C GLU A 40 -13.22 0.78 4.15
N GLY A 41 -13.91 0.52 5.26
CA GLY A 41 -14.80 1.50 5.89
C GLY A 41 -14.12 2.81 6.26
N ILE A 42 -12.88 2.75 6.78
CA ILE A 42 -12.08 3.93 7.08
C ILE A 42 -11.75 4.71 5.80
N LEU A 43 -11.35 4.01 4.73
CA LEU A 43 -11.00 4.64 3.46
C LEU A 43 -12.22 5.31 2.81
N THR A 44 -13.37 4.65 2.83
CA THR A 44 -14.65 5.21 2.34
C THR A 44 -15.08 6.41 3.16
N GLN A 45 -15.04 6.33 4.49
CA GLN A 45 -15.42 7.44 5.37
C GLN A 45 -14.50 8.66 5.21
N ALA A 46 -13.23 8.43 4.91
CA ALA A 46 -12.25 9.48 4.62
C ALA A 46 -12.28 9.96 3.16
N GLU A 47 -13.25 9.50 2.35
CA GLU A 47 -13.41 9.84 0.93
C GLU A 47 -12.15 9.61 0.10
N LYS A 48 -11.34 8.60 0.45
CA LYS A 48 -10.13 8.25 -0.29
C LYS A 48 -10.49 7.37 -1.49
N THR A 49 -9.97 7.71 -2.66
CA THR A 49 -10.02 6.82 -3.82
C THR A 49 -9.16 5.58 -3.54
N HIS A 50 -9.76 4.40 -3.69
CA HIS A 50 -9.07 3.14 -3.45
C HIS A 50 -9.60 2.02 -4.34
N TRP A 51 -8.76 1.01 -4.57
CA TRP A 51 -9.07 -0.18 -5.34
C TRP A 51 -8.60 -1.45 -4.62
N PRO A 52 -9.28 -2.59 -4.79
CA PRO A 52 -8.79 -3.86 -4.29
C PRO A 52 -7.37 -4.16 -4.79
N ALA A 53 -6.50 -4.59 -3.88
CA ALA A 53 -5.14 -5.03 -4.16
C ALA A 53 -4.86 -6.35 -3.44
N VAL A 54 -3.85 -7.09 -3.91
CA VAL A 54 -3.44 -8.35 -3.28
C VAL A 54 -1.93 -8.34 -3.10
N ASN A 55 -1.48 -8.42 -1.86
CA ASN A 55 -0.11 -8.76 -1.55
C ASN A 55 0.04 -10.28 -1.65
N ARG A 56 1.06 -10.74 -2.37
CA ARG A 56 1.24 -12.17 -2.65
C ARG A 56 2.72 -12.53 -2.65
N ALA A 57 3.05 -13.72 -2.16
CA ALA A 57 4.39 -14.26 -2.36
C ALA A 57 4.72 -14.45 -3.85
N PRO A 58 5.99 -14.32 -4.27
CA PRO A 58 6.39 -14.58 -5.65
C PRO A 58 6.04 -15.99 -6.16
N ASN A 59 6.00 -16.97 -5.27
CA ASN A 59 5.63 -18.36 -5.57
C ASN A 59 4.12 -18.63 -5.43
N GLY A 60 3.34 -17.68 -4.90
CA GLY A 60 1.89 -17.79 -4.72
C GLY A 60 1.43 -18.54 -3.46
N ASP A 61 2.34 -18.89 -2.54
CA ASP A 61 2.00 -19.69 -1.36
C ASP A 61 1.07 -18.98 -0.36
N TRP A 62 0.99 -17.65 -0.44
CA TRP A 62 0.07 -16.85 0.36
C TRP A 62 -0.42 -15.63 -0.40
N GLU A 63 -1.64 -15.21 -0.05
CA GLU A 63 -2.31 -14.02 -0.55
C GLU A 63 -2.91 -13.24 0.62
N GLU A 64 -2.70 -11.93 0.61
CA GLU A 64 -3.20 -10.99 1.60
C GLU A 64 -3.94 -9.86 0.85
N PRO A 65 -5.27 -9.98 0.72
CA PRO A 65 -6.12 -8.93 0.21
C PRO A 65 -5.94 -7.62 0.98
N GLY A 66 -6.08 -6.51 0.28
CA GLY A 66 -5.96 -5.16 0.81
C GLY A 66 -6.42 -4.14 -0.21
N PHE A 67 -5.89 -2.93 -0.13
CA PHE A 67 -6.27 -1.82 -0.99
C PHE A 67 -5.05 -1.04 -1.47
N ALA A 68 -5.06 -0.65 -2.74
CA ALA A 68 -4.25 0.43 -3.26
C ALA A 68 -5.03 1.74 -3.06
N VAL A 69 -4.42 2.73 -2.41
CA VAL A 69 -5.06 3.98 -2.00
C VAL A 69 -4.32 5.15 -2.60
N GLU A 70 -5.05 6.01 -3.30
CA GLU A 70 -4.52 7.24 -3.89
C GLU A 70 -4.58 8.41 -2.89
N GLY A 71 -3.60 9.31 -2.97
CA GLY A 71 -3.67 10.59 -2.25
C GLY A 71 -3.49 10.48 -0.73
N LEU A 72 -2.89 9.40 -0.25
CA LEU A 72 -2.33 9.37 1.09
C LEU A 72 -0.96 10.04 1.10
N THR A 73 -0.70 10.86 2.10
CA THR A 73 0.66 11.17 2.52
C THR A 73 1.31 9.92 3.11
N ARG A 74 2.64 9.86 3.07
CA ARG A 74 3.40 8.76 3.67
C ARG A 74 3.07 8.56 5.15
N GLU A 75 2.85 9.65 5.90
CA GLU A 75 2.52 9.56 7.33
C GLU A 75 1.09 9.05 7.56
N GLU A 76 0.12 9.41 6.72
CA GLU A 76 -1.22 8.79 6.78
C GLU A 76 -1.15 7.29 6.50
N ALA A 77 -0.36 6.89 5.50
CA ALA A 77 -0.17 5.47 5.19
C ALA A 77 0.50 4.71 6.35
N ARG A 78 1.51 5.31 7.01
CA ARG A 78 2.11 4.74 8.23
C ARG A 78 1.09 4.64 9.37
N LYS A 79 0.25 5.65 9.58
CA LYS A 79 -0.81 5.61 10.61
C LYS A 79 -1.78 4.46 10.38
N LEU A 80 -2.22 4.26 9.13
CA LEU A 80 -3.07 3.13 8.77
C LEU A 80 -2.34 1.79 8.96
N GLY A 81 -1.11 1.67 8.47
CA GLY A 81 -0.29 0.47 8.68
C GLY A 81 -0.13 0.12 10.16
N ARG A 82 0.21 1.10 11.02
CA ARG A 82 0.28 0.91 12.47
C ARG A 82 -1.05 0.48 13.08
N ARG A 83 -2.17 1.08 12.65
CA ARG A 83 -3.51 0.73 13.12
C ARG A 83 -3.84 -0.74 12.87
N PHE A 84 -3.45 -1.25 11.72
CA PHE A 84 -3.68 -2.64 11.32
C PHE A 84 -2.52 -3.58 11.64
N GLY A 85 -1.52 -3.14 12.42
CA GLY A 85 -0.39 -3.98 12.84
C GLY A 85 0.61 -4.31 11.74
N GLN A 86 0.61 -3.61 10.60
CA GLN A 86 1.55 -3.87 9.53
C GLN A 86 2.93 -3.31 9.85
N HIS A 87 3.98 -4.11 9.65
CA HIS A 87 5.36 -3.65 9.78
C HIS A 87 5.72 -2.56 8.75
N ALA A 88 5.16 -2.66 7.55
CA ALA A 88 5.38 -1.73 6.46
C ALA A 88 4.18 -1.66 5.51
N VAL A 89 4.12 -0.58 4.74
CA VAL A 89 3.21 -0.41 3.60
C VAL A 89 4.04 -0.18 2.34
N PHE A 90 3.50 -0.54 1.18
CA PHE A 90 4.13 -0.18 -0.08
C PHE A 90 3.71 1.21 -0.51
N GLU A 91 4.63 1.98 -1.05
CA GLU A 91 4.37 3.24 -1.73
C GLU A 91 4.88 3.13 -3.17
N ILE A 92 4.02 3.46 -4.13
CA ILE A 92 4.30 3.42 -5.55
C ILE A 92 4.18 4.84 -6.08
N GLN A 93 5.25 5.35 -6.69
CA GLN A 93 5.25 6.65 -7.35
C GLN A 93 6.03 6.55 -8.65
N GLY A 94 5.34 6.79 -9.77
CA GLY A 94 5.90 6.54 -11.10
C GLY A 94 6.34 5.10 -11.24
N ASN A 95 7.64 4.88 -11.50
CA ASN A 95 8.24 3.56 -11.64
C ASN A 95 9.03 3.10 -10.38
N GLU A 96 8.89 3.82 -9.26
CA GLU A 96 9.57 3.51 -8.00
C GLU A 96 8.62 2.83 -7.02
N LEU A 97 9.03 1.67 -6.52
CA LEU A 97 8.39 0.98 -5.40
C LEU A 97 9.24 1.21 -4.13
N ARG A 98 8.60 1.67 -3.07
CA ARG A 98 9.22 1.86 -1.76
C ARG A 98 8.48 1.04 -0.70
N ILE A 99 9.25 0.52 0.25
CA ILE A 99 8.74 -0.10 1.47
C ILE A 99 8.87 0.93 2.58
N VAL A 100 7.73 1.41 3.09
CA VAL A 100 7.67 2.42 4.14
C VAL A 100 7.42 1.72 5.47
N ALA A 101 8.39 1.78 6.39
CA ALA A 101 8.24 1.20 7.72
C ALA A 101 7.19 1.97 8.54
N CYS A 102 6.29 1.24 9.19
CA CYS A 102 5.21 1.85 9.96
C CYS A 102 5.66 2.34 11.34
N PHE A 103 6.65 1.67 11.93
CA PHE A 103 7.10 1.92 13.31
C PHE A 103 8.47 2.60 13.42
N GLU A 104 9.17 2.76 12.31
CA GLU A 104 10.47 3.44 12.23
C GLU A 104 10.43 4.53 11.16
N GLU A 105 11.31 5.51 11.22
CA GLU A 105 11.54 6.49 10.15
C GLU A 105 12.45 5.88 9.06
N ARG A 106 12.01 4.75 8.48
CA ARG A 106 12.77 4.00 7.47
C ARG A 106 11.95 3.83 6.21
N VAL A 107 12.56 4.15 5.08
CA VAL A 107 12.02 3.88 3.73
C VAL A 107 13.07 3.13 2.94
N LEU A 108 12.75 1.92 2.49
CA LEU A 108 13.61 1.12 1.62
C LEU A 108 13.13 1.27 0.18
N ARG A 109 14.05 1.49 -0.75
CA ARG A 109 13.75 1.48 -2.18
C ARG A 109 13.93 0.08 -2.70
N SER A 110 12.99 -0.39 -3.50
CA SER A 110 13.21 -1.57 -4.34
C SER A 110 13.88 -1.09 -5.61
N ASP A 111 15.15 -1.42 -5.81
CA ASP A 111 15.79 -1.29 -7.11
C ASP A 111 15.00 -2.16 -8.09
N GLY A 112 14.36 -1.53 -9.08
CA GLY A 112 13.34 -2.11 -9.96
C GLY A 112 13.67 -3.51 -10.46
N GLY A 113 13.22 -4.52 -9.72
CA GLY A 113 13.28 -5.91 -10.11
C GLY A 113 12.05 -6.26 -10.93
N THR A 114 12.02 -5.86 -12.19
CA THR A 114 11.04 -6.38 -13.16
C THR A 114 11.25 -7.90 -13.25
N ARG A 115 10.42 -8.69 -12.57
CA ARG A 115 10.16 -10.06 -13.02
C ARG A 115 8.90 -10.03 -13.85
N ALA A 116 9.11 -9.83 -15.16
CA ALA A 116 8.11 -10.14 -16.15
C ALA A 116 7.56 -11.54 -15.88
N ARG A 117 6.23 -11.63 -15.76
CA ARG A 117 5.51 -12.90 -15.73
C ARG A 117 5.79 -13.61 -17.06
N ALA A 118 6.45 -14.77 -17.02
CA ALA A 118 6.55 -15.62 -18.20
C ALA A 118 5.12 -15.99 -18.66
N PRO A 119 4.78 -15.87 -19.95
CA PRO A 119 3.50 -16.32 -20.45
C PRO A 119 3.38 -17.85 -20.28
N ARG A 120 2.18 -18.32 -19.95
CA ARG A 120 1.82 -19.74 -20.07
C ARG A 120 1.55 -20.09 -21.52
#